data_AF-A0AAX3WF57-F1
#
_entry.id   AF-A0AAX3WF57-F1
#
_cell.length_a   1.000
_cell.length_b   1.000
_cell.length_c   1.000
_cell.angle_alpha   90.00
_cell.angle_beta   90.00
_cell.angle_gamma   90.00
#
_symmetry.space_group_name_H-M   'P 1'
#
loop_
_entity.id
_entity.type
_entity.pdbx_description
1 polymer ?
#
loop_
_entity_poly.entity_id
_entity_poly.type
_entity_poly.pdbx_seq_one_letter_code
_entity_poly.pdbx_strand_id
1 'polypeptide(L)'
;MLDTHESYVECQTCSNAYQEQAIDHDPRRDHAIKMAAIASMAGQVMIHVAHSRGADLTIEQIKKFTCGLLDIKKLPEETEAQLSTPIDRSRMLNLVRERGDELTARGRELVLRAALGDEAIAPSTQTLVFEIGVAMGLTPAHVSGILAELIPPPIAEELAPQSRRPAEETVFAPSKVPAASVWD
;
A
#
# COMPACT_ATOMS: atom_id res chain seq x y z
N MET A 1 37.29 7.68 -33.06
CA MET A 1 37.74 7.27 -31.72
C MET A 1 36.69 6.31 -31.18
N LEU A 2 37.05 5.04 -31.02
CA LEU A 2 36.20 3.96 -30.49
C LEU A 2 36.96 3.38 -29.29
N ASP A 3 36.74 3.98 -28.13
CA ASP A 3 37.12 3.47 -26.80
C ASP A 3 35.80 3.03 -26.16
N THR A 4 35.56 1.84 -25.61
CA THR A 4 36.40 0.76 -25.08
C THR A 4 35.49 -0.48 -25.09
N HIS A 5 35.87 -1.56 -25.80
CA HIS A 5 35.23 -2.85 -25.61
C HIS A 5 35.84 -3.50 -24.36
N GLU A 6 35.00 -3.75 -23.35
CA GLU A 6 35.36 -4.47 -22.14
C GLU A 6 35.99 -5.82 -22.50
N SER A 7 37.08 -6.13 -21.80
CA SER A 7 37.98 -7.23 -22.08
C SER A 7 37.24 -8.57 -21.96
N TYR A 8 37.25 -9.36 -23.04
CA TYR A 8 36.79 -10.74 -23.02
C TYR A 8 37.70 -11.54 -22.05
N VAL A 9 37.15 -12.03 -20.93
CA VAL A 9 37.88 -12.90 -20.01
C VAL A 9 37.70 -14.34 -20.47
N GLU A 10 38.64 -14.83 -21.27
CA GLU A 10 38.69 -16.24 -21.65
C GLU A 10 39.19 -17.09 -20.47
N CYS A 11 38.40 -18.07 -20.06
CA CYS A 11 38.78 -19.05 -19.06
C CYS A 11 39.88 -19.98 -19.63
N GLN A 12 41.14 -19.77 -19.25
CA GLN A 12 42.26 -20.61 -19.68
C GLN A 12 42.15 -22.08 -19.24
N THR A 13 41.33 -22.37 -18.22
CA THR A 13 41.13 -23.73 -17.69
C THR A 13 40.10 -24.53 -18.49
N CYS A 14 39.24 -23.86 -19.24
CA CYS A 14 38.02 -24.46 -19.79
C CYS A 14 38.22 -25.19 -21.15
N SER A 15 39.46 -25.35 -21.64
CA SER A 15 39.82 -26.16 -22.82
C SER A 15 38.90 -25.98 -24.04
N ASN A 16 38.53 -24.75 -24.39
CA ASN A 16 37.62 -24.43 -25.51
C ASN A 16 36.26 -25.15 -25.47
N ALA A 17 35.82 -25.66 -24.31
CA ALA A 17 34.47 -26.15 -24.14
C ALA A 17 33.51 -24.94 -24.01
N TYR A 18 33.15 -24.37 -25.16
CA TYR A 18 32.11 -23.35 -25.24
C TYR A 18 30.78 -23.95 -24.77
N GLN A 19 30.24 -23.43 -23.66
CA GLN A 19 28.85 -23.69 -23.31
C GLN A 19 27.97 -22.79 -24.19
N GLU A 20 27.41 -23.35 -25.27
CA GLU A 20 26.49 -22.66 -26.20
C GLU A 20 25.36 -21.92 -25.46
N GLN A 21 24.95 -22.42 -24.30
CA GLN A 21 23.94 -21.82 -23.42
C GLN A 21 24.24 -20.37 -22.99
N ALA A 22 25.52 -19.95 -22.97
CA ALA A 22 25.90 -18.57 -22.64
C ALA A 22 25.74 -17.60 -23.83
N ILE A 23 25.69 -18.12 -25.07
CA ILE A 23 25.53 -17.33 -26.30
C ILE A 23 24.06 -16.98 -26.55
N ASP A 24 23.13 -17.83 -26.09
CA ASP A 24 21.68 -17.63 -26.23
C ASP A 24 21.06 -16.83 -25.07
N HIS A 25 21.82 -16.51 -24.02
CA HIS A 25 21.33 -15.70 -22.91
C HIS A 25 21.25 -14.23 -23.33
N ASP A 26 20.03 -13.69 -23.39
CA ASP A 26 19.76 -12.26 -23.61
C ASP A 26 19.29 -11.62 -22.29
N PRO A 27 20.19 -11.01 -21.50
CA PRO A 27 19.85 -10.37 -20.23
C PRO A 27 18.80 -9.27 -20.37
N ARG A 28 18.72 -8.62 -21.54
CA ARG A 28 17.75 -7.53 -21.77
C ARG A 28 16.36 -8.09 -21.92
N ARG A 29 16.23 -9.21 -22.63
CA ARG A 29 14.96 -9.94 -22.76
C ARG A 29 14.48 -10.44 -21.40
N ASP A 30 15.36 -11.08 -20.62
CA ASP A 30 14.99 -11.61 -19.30
C ASP A 30 14.60 -10.48 -18.33
N HIS A 31 15.33 -9.37 -18.35
CA HIS A 31 14.96 -8.18 -17.59
C HIS A 31 13.59 -7.64 -17.99
N ALA A 32 13.30 -7.56 -19.30
CA ALA A 32 12.00 -7.09 -19.79
C ALA A 32 10.85 -8.01 -19.35
N ILE A 33 11.04 -9.33 -19.43
CA ILE A 33 10.07 -10.34 -18.95
C ILE A 33 9.84 -10.17 -17.45
N LYS A 34 10.90 -9.98 -16.67
CA LYS A 34 10.81 -9.76 -15.23
C LYS A 34 10.02 -8.49 -14.90
N MET A 35 10.36 -7.36 -15.52
CA MET A 35 9.67 -6.10 -15.28
C MET A 35 8.19 -6.17 -15.67
N ALA A 36 7.86 -6.87 -16.76
CA ALA A 36 6.49 -7.11 -17.17
C ALA A 36 5.69 -7.92 -16.13
N ALA A 37 6.31 -8.94 -15.54
CA ALA A 37 5.69 -9.74 -14.49
C ALA A 37 5.43 -8.91 -13.21
N ILE A 38 6.40 -8.08 -12.80
CA ILE A 38 6.24 -7.18 -11.64
C ILE A 38 5.13 -6.15 -11.91
N ALA A 39 5.08 -5.58 -13.12
CA ALA A 39 4.04 -4.64 -13.49
C ALA A 39 2.65 -5.28 -13.49
N SER A 40 2.53 -6.52 -13.99
CA SER A 40 1.28 -7.28 -13.95
C SER A 40 0.80 -7.46 -12.51
N MET A 41 1.68 -7.89 -11.61
CA MET A 41 1.38 -8.02 -10.18
C MET A 41 0.93 -6.70 -9.55
N ALA A 42 1.68 -5.62 -9.75
CA ALA A 42 1.34 -4.31 -9.22
C ALA A 42 -0.01 -3.81 -9.74
N GLY A 43 -0.29 -4.00 -11.03
CA GLY A 43 -1.56 -3.62 -11.63
C GLY A 43 -2.74 -4.44 -11.12
N GLN A 44 -2.57 -5.76 -10.92
CA GLN A 44 -3.60 -6.61 -10.31
C GLN A 44 -3.91 -6.19 -8.87
N VAL A 45 -2.89 -5.81 -8.08
CA VAL A 45 -3.10 -5.26 -6.73
C VAL A 45 -3.95 -3.99 -6.79
N MET A 46 -3.63 -3.06 -7.70
CA MET A 46 -4.41 -1.82 -7.87
C MET A 46 -5.87 -2.10 -8.23
N ILE A 47 -6.11 -3.03 -9.17
CA ILE A 47 -7.47 -3.45 -9.58
C ILE A 47 -8.25 -4.01 -8.39
N HIS A 48 -7.64 -4.92 -7.62
CA HIS A 48 -8.30 -5.57 -6.49
C HIS A 48 -8.67 -4.59 -5.37
N VAL A 49 -7.77 -3.67 -5.04
CA VAL A 49 -8.05 -2.66 -4.00
C VAL A 49 -9.08 -1.65 -4.50
N ALA A 50 -8.99 -1.20 -5.75
CA ALA A 50 -9.99 -0.30 -6.35
C ALA A 50 -11.39 -0.95 -6.34
N HIS A 51 -11.49 -2.21 -6.77
CA HIS A 51 -12.75 -2.95 -6.74
C HIS A 51 -13.31 -3.12 -5.32
N SER A 52 -12.46 -3.44 -4.35
CA SER A 52 -12.86 -3.52 -2.93
C SER A 52 -13.41 -2.20 -2.37
N ARG A 53 -13.05 -1.07 -2.98
CA ARG A 53 -13.49 0.27 -2.58
C ARG A 53 -14.66 0.80 -3.41
N GLY A 54 -15.05 0.08 -4.47
CA GLY A 54 -15.99 0.62 -5.46
C GLY A 54 -15.44 1.82 -6.22
N ALA A 55 -14.11 1.94 -6.33
CA ALA A 55 -13.44 2.98 -7.08
C ALA A 55 -13.15 2.51 -8.51
N ASP A 56 -13.37 3.39 -9.48
CA ASP A 56 -13.04 3.12 -10.89
C ASP A 56 -11.60 3.55 -11.17
N LEU A 57 -10.79 2.60 -11.62
CA LEU A 57 -9.40 2.82 -11.99
C LEU A 57 -9.21 2.39 -13.44
N THR A 58 -8.81 3.31 -14.31
CA THR A 58 -8.68 3.02 -15.74
C THR A 58 -7.38 2.26 -16.01
N ILE A 59 -7.37 1.46 -17.09
CA ILE A 59 -6.17 0.74 -17.52
C ILE A 59 -5.02 1.72 -17.78
N GLU A 60 -5.29 2.91 -18.32
CA GLU A 60 -4.29 3.95 -18.56
C GLU A 60 -3.66 4.47 -17.26
N GLN A 61 -4.43 4.60 -16.18
CA GLN A 61 -3.89 4.98 -14.88
C GLN A 61 -2.97 3.89 -14.32
N ILE A 62 -3.38 2.62 -14.42
CA ILE A 62 -2.56 1.47 -14.01
C ILE A 62 -1.27 1.42 -14.83
N LYS A 63 -1.37 1.56 -16.16
CA LYS A 63 -0.22 1.59 -17.07
C LYS A 63 0.73 2.71 -16.72
N LYS A 64 0.22 3.93 -16.53
CA LYS A 64 1.04 5.09 -16.18
C LYS A 64 1.81 4.87 -14.89
N PHE A 65 1.14 4.34 -13.86
CA PHE A 65 1.79 4.06 -12.58
C PHE A 65 2.84 2.95 -12.71
N THR A 66 2.47 1.79 -13.24
CA THR A 66 3.35 0.62 -13.34
C THR A 66 4.57 0.88 -14.24
N CYS A 67 4.38 1.58 -15.36
CA CYS A 67 5.47 2.03 -16.21
C CYS A 67 6.42 3.00 -15.48
N GLY A 68 5.86 3.99 -14.75
CA GLY A 68 6.66 4.96 -14.00
C GLY A 68 7.38 4.34 -12.80
N LEU A 69 6.78 3.35 -12.14
CA LEU A 69 7.37 2.64 -11.01
C LEU A 69 8.62 1.85 -11.41
N LEU A 70 8.60 1.26 -12.61
CA LEU A 70 9.63 0.34 -13.10
C LEU A 70 10.55 0.96 -14.17
N ASP A 71 10.35 2.24 -14.48
CA ASP A 71 11.06 2.96 -15.55
C ASP A 71 11.00 2.23 -16.91
N ILE A 72 9.82 1.69 -17.25
CA ILE A 72 9.57 1.04 -18.54
C ILE A 72 8.69 1.93 -19.42
N LYS A 73 8.96 1.94 -20.74
CA LYS A 73 8.24 2.81 -21.69
C LYS A 73 6.82 2.35 -21.97
N LYS A 74 6.61 1.04 -22.07
CA LYS A 74 5.35 0.42 -22.44
C LYS A 74 5.26 -0.96 -21.78
N LEU A 75 4.07 -1.35 -21.36
CA LEU A 75 3.80 -2.72 -20.96
C LEU A 75 3.71 -3.63 -22.19
N PRO A 76 4.17 -4.89 -22.10
CA PRO A 76 3.88 -5.88 -23.11
C PRO A 76 2.37 -6.05 -23.29
N GLU A 77 1.92 -6.28 -24.52
CA GLU A 77 0.49 -6.40 -24.83
C GLU A 77 -0.19 -7.53 -24.06
N GLU A 78 0.54 -8.62 -23.82
CA GLU A 78 0.08 -9.74 -22.98
C GLU A 78 -0.20 -9.30 -21.53
N THR A 79 0.65 -8.44 -20.96
CA THR A 79 0.46 -7.88 -19.63
C THR A 79 -0.74 -6.93 -19.61
N GLU A 80 -0.92 -6.11 -20.64
CA GLU A 80 -2.09 -5.24 -20.75
C GLU A 80 -3.40 -6.04 -20.85
N ALA A 81 -3.39 -7.16 -21.60
CA ALA A 81 -4.53 -8.06 -21.69
C ALA A 81 -4.85 -8.73 -20.34
N GLN A 82 -3.83 -9.09 -19.56
CA GLN A 82 -4.00 -9.64 -18.21
C GLN A 82 -4.68 -8.63 -17.26
N LEU A 83 -4.37 -7.35 -17.36
CA LEU A 83 -5.01 -6.31 -16.54
C LEU A 83 -6.51 -6.16 -16.85
N SER A 84 -6.94 -6.54 -18.05
CA SER A 84 -8.38 -6.57 -18.41
C SER A 84 -9.12 -7.77 -17.83
N THR A 85 -8.40 -8.75 -17.24
CA THR A 85 -8.99 -9.97 -16.68
C THR A 85 -8.77 -9.99 -15.17
N PRO A 86 -9.78 -9.59 -14.36
CA PRO A 86 -9.69 -9.66 -12.92
C PRO A 86 -9.41 -11.10 -12.46
N ILE A 87 -8.42 -11.27 -11.59
CA ILE A 87 -8.17 -12.55 -10.93
C ILE A 87 -8.94 -12.62 -9.61
N ASP A 88 -9.00 -13.80 -9.00
CA ASP A 88 -9.57 -13.92 -7.65
C ASP A 88 -8.55 -13.49 -6.58
N ARG A 89 -9.05 -13.19 -5.38
CA ARG A 89 -8.21 -12.73 -4.25
C ARG A 89 -7.08 -13.71 -3.93
N SER A 90 -7.32 -15.02 -4.01
CA SER A 90 -6.33 -16.04 -3.66
C SER A 90 -5.19 -16.07 -4.66
N ARG A 91 -5.50 -15.98 -5.96
CA ARG A 91 -4.52 -15.87 -7.04
C ARG A 91 -3.70 -14.60 -6.94
N MET A 92 -4.35 -13.46 -6.64
CA MET A 92 -3.64 -12.20 -6.42
C MET A 92 -2.67 -12.29 -5.24
N LEU A 93 -3.09 -12.84 -4.10
CA LEU A 93 -2.21 -13.01 -2.95
C LEU A 93 -1.04 -13.95 -3.24
N ASN A 94 -1.24 -15.00 -4.04
CA ASN A 94 -0.14 -15.88 -4.46
C ASN A 94 0.84 -15.16 -5.37
N LEU A 95 0.34 -14.44 -6.39
CA LEU A 95 1.17 -13.64 -7.28
C LEU A 95 2.01 -12.60 -6.50
N VAL A 96 1.41 -11.98 -5.50
CA VAL A 96 2.07 -11.05 -4.60
C VAL A 96 3.17 -11.72 -3.77
N ARG A 97 2.95 -12.93 -3.25
CA ARG A 97 3.99 -13.67 -2.50
C ARG A 97 5.15 -14.10 -3.38
N GLU A 98 4.87 -14.48 -4.62
CA GLU A 98 5.87 -14.96 -5.57
C GLU A 98 6.78 -13.84 -6.08
N ARG A 99 6.28 -12.60 -6.14
CA ARG A 99 6.94 -11.49 -6.84
C ARG A 99 7.18 -10.24 -5.99
N GLY A 100 6.60 -10.16 -4.80
CA GLY A 100 6.66 -8.96 -3.95
C GLY A 100 8.07 -8.64 -3.44
N ASP A 101 8.92 -9.66 -3.30
CA ASP A 101 10.32 -9.52 -2.91
C ASP A 101 11.22 -9.00 -4.06
N GLU A 102 10.77 -9.13 -5.31
CA GLU A 102 11.45 -8.55 -6.47
C GLU A 102 11.38 -7.01 -6.50
N LEU A 103 10.45 -6.41 -5.75
CA LEU A 103 10.40 -4.97 -5.51
C LEU A 103 11.31 -4.58 -4.34
N THR A 104 11.83 -3.35 -4.38
CA THR A 104 12.44 -2.75 -3.18
C THR A 104 11.36 -2.51 -2.11
N ALA A 105 11.77 -2.32 -0.85
CA ALA A 105 10.83 -1.94 0.21
C ALA A 105 10.01 -0.69 -0.15
N ARG A 106 10.67 0.31 -0.77
CA ARG A 106 10.00 1.50 -1.28
C ARG A 106 9.04 1.18 -2.43
N GLY A 107 9.40 0.27 -3.34
CA GLY A 107 8.53 -0.16 -4.42
C GLY A 107 7.23 -0.80 -3.92
N ARG A 108 7.32 -1.70 -2.94
CA ARG A 108 6.14 -2.32 -2.30
C ARG A 108 5.20 -1.30 -1.67
N GLU A 109 5.77 -0.34 -0.95
CA GLU A 109 5.03 0.77 -0.35
C GLU A 109 4.33 1.63 -1.40
N LEU A 110 5.02 1.94 -2.51
CA LEU A 110 4.42 2.71 -3.62
C LEU A 110 3.25 1.96 -4.27
N VAL A 111 3.36 0.64 -4.47
CA VAL A 111 2.25 -0.17 -5.02
C VAL A 111 1.04 -0.12 -4.08
N LEU A 112 1.23 -0.31 -2.78
CA LEU A 112 0.13 -0.22 -1.82
C LEU A 112 -0.52 1.17 -1.81
N ARG A 113 0.29 2.23 -1.76
CA ARG A 113 -0.24 3.60 -1.76
C ARG A 113 -0.98 3.94 -3.06
N ALA A 114 -0.46 3.52 -4.21
CA ALA A 114 -1.14 3.74 -5.49
C ALA A 114 -2.49 3.00 -5.57
N ALA A 115 -2.59 1.83 -4.95
CA ALA A 115 -3.84 1.08 -4.85
C ALA A 115 -4.84 1.75 -3.88
N LEU A 116 -4.35 2.39 -2.83
CA LEU A 116 -5.13 3.09 -1.81
C LEU A 116 -5.63 4.48 -2.21
N GLY A 117 -4.94 5.21 -3.09
CA GLY A 117 -5.27 6.61 -3.39
C GLY A 117 -5.35 7.49 -2.13
N ASP A 118 -6.11 8.59 -2.21
CA ASP A 118 -6.17 9.62 -1.15
C ASP A 118 -7.48 9.61 -0.33
N GLU A 119 -8.36 8.63 -0.54
CA GLU A 119 -9.69 8.63 0.10
C GLU A 119 -9.77 7.67 1.28
N ALA A 120 -10.69 7.96 2.21
CA ALA A 120 -10.99 7.08 3.32
C ALA A 120 -11.47 5.70 2.82
N ILE A 121 -11.05 4.64 3.52
CA ILE A 121 -11.34 3.26 3.11
C ILE A 121 -12.10 2.49 4.18
N ALA A 122 -13.03 1.65 3.73
CA ALA A 122 -13.80 0.75 4.60
C ALA A 122 -12.88 -0.29 5.29
N PRO A 123 -13.25 -0.79 6.48
CA PRO A 123 -12.47 -1.80 7.20
C PRO A 123 -12.18 -3.09 6.41
N SER A 124 -13.09 -3.49 5.52
CA SER A 124 -12.89 -4.64 4.62
C SER A 124 -11.70 -4.43 3.68
N THR A 125 -11.59 -3.24 3.09
CA THR A 125 -10.46 -2.84 2.25
C THR A 125 -9.17 -2.72 3.06
N GLN A 126 -9.22 -2.20 4.29
CA GLN A 126 -8.05 -2.14 5.18
C GLN A 126 -7.49 -3.55 5.43
N THR A 127 -8.36 -4.52 5.66
CA THR A 127 -7.97 -5.93 5.85
C THR A 127 -7.30 -6.50 4.60
N LEU A 128 -7.87 -6.25 3.42
CA LEU A 128 -7.28 -6.68 2.14
C LEU A 128 -5.89 -6.08 1.93
N VAL A 129 -5.75 -4.77 2.12
CA VAL A 129 -4.48 -4.05 1.96
C VAL A 129 -3.44 -4.53 2.96
N PHE A 130 -3.86 -4.81 4.19
CA PHE A 130 -3.00 -5.40 5.21
C PHE A 130 -2.44 -6.75 4.77
N GLU A 131 -3.31 -7.65 4.29
CA GLU A 131 -2.89 -8.97 3.78
C GLU A 131 -1.96 -8.86 2.57
N ILE A 132 -2.26 -7.97 1.62
CA ILE A 132 -1.43 -7.73 0.45
C ILE A 132 -0.05 -7.22 0.86
N GLY A 133 0.01 -6.25 1.78
CA GLY A 133 1.26 -5.67 2.24
C GLY A 133 2.16 -6.69 2.94
N VAL A 134 1.58 -7.49 3.84
CA VAL A 134 2.30 -8.59 4.51
C VAL A 134 2.72 -9.66 3.50
N ALA A 135 1.86 -10.01 2.54
CA ALA A 135 2.18 -10.97 1.49
C ALA A 135 3.31 -10.50 0.57
N MET A 136 3.44 -9.19 0.32
CA MET A 136 4.58 -8.61 -0.39
C MET A 136 5.88 -8.63 0.45
N GLY A 137 5.81 -8.91 1.76
CA GLY A 137 6.96 -8.90 2.65
C GLY A 137 7.21 -7.57 3.38
N LEU A 138 6.20 -6.69 3.47
CA LEU A 138 6.25 -5.58 4.43
C LEU A 138 5.94 -6.08 5.85
N THR A 139 6.50 -5.42 6.85
CA THR A 139 6.17 -5.75 8.24
C THR A 139 4.75 -5.28 8.57
N PRO A 140 4.03 -5.97 9.48
CA PRO A 140 2.72 -5.52 9.95
C PRO A 140 2.69 -4.05 10.38
N ALA A 141 3.74 -3.60 11.11
CA ALA A 141 3.85 -2.22 11.57
C ALA A 141 3.97 -1.21 10.42
N HIS A 142 4.72 -1.55 9.37
CA HIS A 142 4.84 -0.69 8.17
C HIS A 142 3.48 -0.53 7.49
N VAL A 143 2.76 -1.64 7.30
CA VAL A 143 1.45 -1.60 6.63
C VAL A 143 0.42 -0.83 7.48
N SER A 144 0.42 -1.02 8.80
CA SER A 144 -0.40 -0.23 9.71
C SER A 144 -0.05 1.27 9.65
N GLY A 145 1.23 1.63 9.50
CA GLY A 145 1.66 3.01 9.31
C GLY A 145 1.07 3.64 8.03
N ILE A 146 1.12 2.93 6.91
CA ILE A 146 0.52 3.37 5.64
C ILE A 146 -1.00 3.56 5.80
N LEU A 147 -1.68 2.62 6.44
CA LEU A 147 -3.14 2.70 6.66
C LEU A 147 -3.53 3.85 7.59
N ALA A 148 -2.69 4.18 8.58
CA ALA A 148 -2.95 5.26 9.53
C ALA A 148 -2.91 6.65 8.87
N GLU A 149 -2.16 6.84 7.78
CA GLU A 149 -2.14 8.09 7.00
C GLU A 149 -3.52 8.43 6.38
N LEU A 150 -4.36 7.42 6.17
CA LEU A 150 -5.68 7.54 5.54
C LEU A 150 -6.83 7.61 6.55
N ILE A 151 -6.54 7.46 7.84
CA ILE A 151 -7.51 7.65 8.90
C ILE A 151 -7.44 9.13 9.27
N PRO A 152 -8.48 9.95 8.97
CA PRO A 152 -8.49 11.32 9.45
C PRO A 152 -8.33 11.29 10.98
N PRO A 153 -7.49 12.16 11.58
CA PRO A 153 -7.41 12.23 13.02
C PRO A 153 -8.84 12.40 13.56
N PRO A 154 -9.20 11.77 14.69
CA PRO A 154 -10.50 11.99 15.29
C PRO A 154 -10.65 13.50 15.42
N ILE A 155 -11.65 14.07 14.75
CA ILE A 155 -11.94 15.49 14.84
C ILE A 155 -12.05 15.77 16.33
N ALA A 156 -11.20 16.66 16.84
CA ALA A 156 -11.16 17.06 18.23
C ALA A 156 -12.41 17.87 18.63
N GLU A 157 -13.59 17.47 18.15
CA GLU A 157 -14.89 18.06 18.49
C GLU A 157 -15.49 17.46 19.77
N GLU A 158 -14.95 16.34 20.26
CA GLU A 158 -15.39 15.72 21.53
C GLU A 158 -14.38 15.90 22.67
N LEU A 159 -13.60 16.98 22.63
CA LEU A 159 -12.92 17.54 23.81
C LEU A 159 -13.29 19.02 23.98
N ALA A 160 -14.56 19.37 23.71
CA ALA A 160 -15.12 20.52 24.38
C ALA A 160 -15.01 20.24 25.89
N PRO A 161 -14.30 21.07 26.68
CA PRO A 161 -14.31 20.93 28.12
C PRO A 161 -15.77 20.98 28.54
N GLN A 162 -16.29 19.89 29.11
CA GLN A 162 -17.58 19.91 29.76
C GLN A 162 -17.55 21.11 30.70
N SER A 163 -18.30 22.13 30.31
CA SER A 163 -18.56 23.34 31.09
C SER A 163 -18.73 22.89 32.53
N ARG A 164 -17.77 23.26 33.38
CA ARG A 164 -17.95 23.14 34.82
C ARG A 164 -19.20 23.97 35.09
N ARG A 165 -20.33 23.29 35.34
CA ARG A 165 -21.48 23.93 35.97
C ARG A 165 -20.91 24.68 37.18
N PRO A 166 -21.13 25.99 37.32
CA PRO A 166 -20.80 26.62 38.58
C PRO A 166 -21.55 25.84 39.65
N ALA A 167 -20.83 25.42 40.69
CA ALA A 167 -21.45 24.86 41.87
C ALA A 167 -22.56 25.83 42.27
N GLU A 168 -23.81 25.35 42.25
CA GLU A 168 -24.90 26.06 42.91
C GLU A 168 -24.46 26.19 44.36
N GLU A 169 -24.00 27.39 44.70
CA GLU A 169 -23.89 27.88 46.07
C GLU A 169 -25.29 27.74 46.66
N THR A 170 -25.52 26.64 47.38
CA THR A 170 -26.66 26.51 48.26
C THR A 170 -26.55 27.61 49.31
N VAL A 171 -27.19 28.74 49.02
CA VAL A 171 -27.45 29.82 49.97
C VAL A 171 -28.23 29.21 51.12
N PHE A 172 -27.54 29.05 52.25
CA PHE A 172 -28.15 28.65 53.51
C PHE A 172 -29.10 29.76 53.95
N ALA A 173 -30.40 29.58 53.75
CA ALA A 173 -31.41 30.49 54.25
C ALA A 173 -31.41 30.45 55.80
N PRO A 174 -31.42 31.60 56.50
CA PRO A 174 -31.56 31.60 57.95
C PRO A 174 -32.96 31.13 58.34
N SER A 175 -33.01 30.01 59.06
CA SER A 175 -34.24 29.52 59.69
C SER A 175 -34.76 30.56 60.68
N LYS A 176 -35.90 31.17 60.35
CA LYS A 176 -36.66 32.01 61.29
C LYS A 176 -37.19 31.11 62.41
N VAL A 177 -36.67 31.31 63.61
CA VAL A 177 -37.29 30.80 64.84
C VAL A 177 -38.61 31.55 65.03
N PRO A 178 -39.77 30.87 65.09
CA PRO A 178 -40.98 31.51 65.55
C PRO A 178 -40.89 31.70 67.07
N ALA A 179 -41.07 32.94 67.52
CA ALA A 179 -41.32 33.27 68.90
C ALA A 179 -42.59 32.56 69.37
N ALA A 180 -42.45 31.66 70.34
CA ALA A 180 -43.55 31.17 71.15
C ALA A 180 -43.40 31.75 72.56
N SER A 181 -44.39 32.54 72.92
CA SER A 181 -44.60 33.27 74.16
C SER A 181 -45.14 32.36 75.28
N VAL A 182 -44.54 32.48 76.47
CA VAL A 182 -45.15 32.61 77.82
C VAL A 182 -46.10 31.49 78.32
N TRP A 183 -46.34 31.47 79.65
CA TRP A 183 -47.21 30.60 80.49
C TRP A 183 -46.51 29.29 80.93
N ASP A 184 -46.09 29.04 82.17
CA ASP A 184 -46.26 29.65 83.51
C ASP A 184 -44.94 29.54 84.33
#